data_AF-A0A395W3S2-F1
#
_entry.id   AF-A0A395W3S2-F1
#
_cell.length_a   1.000
_cell.length_b   1.000
_cell.length_c   1.000
_cell.angle_alpha   90.00
_cell.angle_beta   90.00
_cell.angle_gamma   90.00
#
_symmetry.space_group_name_H-M   'P 1'
#
loop_
_entity.id
_entity.type
_entity.pdbx_description
1 polymer ?
#
loop_
_entity_poly.entity_id
_entity_poly.type
_entity_poly.pdbx_seq_one_letter_code
_entity_poly.pdbx_strand_id
1 'polypeptide(L)'
;MLRYTRNKYRKESISAKLIEKKEGEYFAVPGKVPSPEAFFELIFMTEEGMKTFEVSVFEYNVVDVGMEGTLVFQGYQLLSFGDWIKEFSL
;
A
#
# COMPACT_ATOMS: atom_id res chain seq x y z
N MET A 1 -21.32 11.71 -11.64
CA MET A 1 -20.42 11.23 -12.70
C MET A 1 -19.04 11.07 -12.09
N LEU A 2 -18.69 9.87 -11.63
CA LEU A 2 -17.40 9.60 -11.00
C LEU A 2 -16.35 9.49 -12.11
N ARG A 3 -15.35 10.38 -12.09
CA ARG A 3 -14.20 10.29 -12.98
C ARG A 3 -13.28 9.20 -12.43
N TYR A 4 -13.51 7.95 -12.82
CA TYR A 4 -12.49 6.91 -12.59
C TYR A 4 -11.34 7.21 -13.54
N THR A 5 -10.22 7.69 -13.00
CA THR A 5 -8.96 7.66 -13.74
C THR A 5 -8.67 6.18 -13.98
N ARG A 6 -8.89 5.70 -15.21
CA ARG A 6 -8.63 4.30 -15.55
C ARG A 6 -7.12 4.07 -15.37
N ASN A 7 -6.74 3.34 -14.31
CA ASN A 7 -5.34 3.06 -14.03
C ASN A 7 -4.75 2.30 -15.24
N LYS A 8 -3.72 2.88 -15.86
CA LYS A 8 -3.12 2.37 -17.11
C LYS A 8 -2.10 1.27 -16.87
N TYR A 9 -1.68 1.07 -15.63
CA TYR A 9 -0.75 0.01 -15.28
C TYR A 9 -1.44 -1.35 -15.37
N ARG A 10 -0.67 -2.39 -15.69
CA ARG A 10 -1.17 -3.75 -15.68
C ARG A 10 -1.40 -4.19 -14.23
N LYS A 11 -2.46 -4.97 -13.99
CA LYS A 11 -2.65 -5.65 -12.70
C LYS A 11 -1.68 -6.82 -12.63
N GLU A 12 -0.90 -6.86 -11.57
CA GLU A 12 0.15 -7.83 -11.31
C GLU A 12 -0.15 -8.60 -10.03
N SER A 13 0.34 -9.84 -9.95
CA SER A 13 0.13 -10.74 -8.83
C SER A 13 1.41 -11.53 -8.60
N ILE A 14 1.94 -11.49 -7.37
CA ILE A 14 3.21 -12.13 -7.02
C ILE A 14 3.17 -12.64 -5.58
N SER A 15 3.93 -13.70 -5.28
CA SER A 15 4.16 -14.12 -3.90
C SER A 15 5.04 -13.11 -3.18
N ALA A 16 4.66 -12.73 -1.96
CA ALA A 16 5.34 -11.71 -1.21
C ALA A 16 5.35 -12.00 0.30
N LYS A 17 6.40 -11.50 0.96
CA LYS A 17 6.51 -11.46 2.42
C LYS A 17 6.52 -10.01 2.88
N LEU A 18 5.67 -9.66 3.84
CA LEU A 18 5.74 -8.35 4.50
C LEU A 18 6.98 -8.33 5.40
N ILE A 19 7.97 -7.50 5.08
CA ILE A 19 9.25 -7.46 5.80
C ILE A 19 9.37 -6.26 6.73
N GLU A 20 8.66 -5.17 6.45
CA GLU A 20 8.73 -3.96 7.25
C GLU A 20 7.43 -3.16 7.11
N LYS A 21 7.11 -2.46 8.20
CA LYS A 21 6.00 -1.53 8.31
C LYS A 21 6.60 -0.20 8.74
N LYS A 22 6.24 0.88 8.06
CA LYS A 22 6.76 2.21 8.35
C LYS A 22 5.59 3.17 8.49
N GLU A 23 5.62 3.95 9.56
CA GLU A 23 4.69 5.05 9.80
C GLU A 23 5.50 6.34 9.94
N GLY A 24 4.88 7.44 9.56
CA GLY A 24 5.49 8.74 9.74
C GLY A 24 4.54 9.87 9.42
N GLU A 25 5.08 11.07 9.45
CA GLU A 25 4.36 12.31 9.31
C GLU A 25 5.02 13.18 8.24
N TYR A 26 4.23 13.80 7.37
CA TYR A 26 4.72 14.74 6.38
C TYR A 26 3.90 16.03 6.34
N PHE A 27 4.54 17.12 5.92
CA PHE A 27 3.87 18.39 5.68
C PHE A 27 3.62 18.54 4.18
N ALA A 28 2.37 18.38 3.74
CA ALA A 28 1.99 18.45 2.32
C ALA A 28 2.30 19.81 1.67
N VAL A 29 2.38 20.89 2.45
CA VAL A 29 2.66 22.25 1.96
C VAL A 29 3.87 22.83 2.71
N PRO A 30 4.99 23.10 2.01
CA PRO A 30 6.15 23.76 2.60
C PRO A 30 5.79 25.13 3.18
N GLY A 31 6.10 25.37 4.45
CA GLY A 31 5.98 26.69 5.09
C GLY A 31 4.57 27.10 5.55
N LYS A 32 3.53 26.26 5.38
CA LYS A 32 2.29 26.42 6.15
C LYS A 32 2.44 25.66 7.47
N VAL A 33 1.93 26.23 8.57
CA VAL A 33 1.62 25.45 9.77
C VAL A 33 0.21 24.86 9.58
N PRO A 34 0.09 23.57 9.25
CA PRO A 34 -0.99 22.79 9.85
C PRO A 34 -0.52 21.40 10.26
N SER A 35 -1.36 20.67 10.99
CA SER A 35 -1.11 19.33 11.50
C SER A 35 -0.45 18.43 10.44
N PRO A 36 0.61 17.70 10.79
CA PRO A 36 1.22 16.75 9.87
C PRO A 36 0.18 15.73 9.38
N GLU A 37 0.31 15.32 8.12
CA GLU A 37 -0.45 14.21 7.57
C GLU A 37 0.32 12.91 7.83
N ALA A 38 -0.37 11.94 8.45
CA ALA A 38 0.21 10.62 8.68
C ALA A 38 0.25 9.82 7.39
N PHE A 39 1.37 9.13 7.16
CA PHE A 39 1.52 8.17 6.07
C PHE A 39 1.87 6.79 6.65
N PHE A 40 1.41 5.74 5.97
CA PHE A 40 1.64 4.36 6.35
C PHE A 40 2.14 3.58 5.13
N GLU A 41 3.33 3.00 5.24
CA GLU A 41 3.96 2.20 4.20
C GLU A 41 4.09 0.74 4.63
N LEU A 42 3.79 -0.15 3.69
CA LEU A 42 4.07 -1.58 3.78
C LEU A 42 5.17 -1.94 2.78
N ILE A 43 6.21 -2.60 3.27
CA ILE A 43 7.37 -2.99 2.46
C ILE A 43 7.40 -4.51 2.34
N PHE A 44 7.30 -4.99 1.11
CA PHE A 44 7.25 -6.40 0.78
C PHE A 44 8.53 -6.85 0.09
N MET A 45 9.02 -8.03 0.48
CA MET A 45 10.02 -8.77 -0.29
C MET A 45 9.30 -9.71 -1.26
N THR A 46 9.65 -9.61 -2.54
CA THR A 46 9.17 -10.51 -3.59
C THR A 46 10.36 -11.12 -4.34
N GLU A 47 10.09 -12.05 -5.26
CA GLU A 47 11.13 -12.61 -6.14
C GLU A 47 11.75 -11.57 -7.09
N GLU A 48 11.04 -10.47 -7.37
CA GLU A 48 11.50 -9.36 -8.20
C GLU A 48 12.24 -8.27 -7.39
N GLY A 49 12.36 -8.44 -6.07
CA GLY A 49 12.94 -7.48 -5.16
C GLY A 49 11.91 -6.81 -4.25
N MET A 50 12.28 -5.66 -3.68
CA MET A 50 11.42 -4.97 -2.72
C MET A 50 10.32 -4.17 -3.43
N LYS A 51 9.10 -4.24 -2.91
CA LYS A 51 7.96 -3.41 -3.34
C LYS A 51 7.42 -2.66 -2.13
N THR A 52 7.23 -1.35 -2.27
CA THR A 52 6.71 -0.47 -1.21
C THR A 52 5.40 0.13 -1.65
N PHE A 53 4.41 0.11 -0.77
CA PHE A 53 3.09 0.69 -1.00
C PHE A 53 2.68 1.57 0.16
N GLU A 54 2.27 2.80 -0.14
CA GLU A 54 1.53 3.63 0.80
C GLU A 54 0.09 3.14 0.87
N VAL A 55 -0.42 2.94 2.08
CA VAL A 55 -1.73 2.36 2.37
C VAL A 55 -2.47 3.19 3.42
N SER A 56 -3.76 2.93 3.60
CA SER A 56 -4.52 3.50 4.70
C SER A 56 -4.15 2.86 6.05
N VAL A 57 -4.47 3.56 7.14
CA VAL A 57 -4.30 3.04 8.51
C VAL A 57 -5.06 1.72 8.75
N PHE A 58 -6.16 1.49 8.03
CA PHE A 58 -6.94 0.26 8.15
C PHE A 58 -6.18 -0.94 7.58
N GLU A 59 -5.62 -0.80 6.38
CA GLU A 59 -4.82 -1.83 5.72
C GLU A 59 -3.52 -2.06 6.49
N TYR A 60 -2.90 -1.00 7.00
CA TYR A 60 -1.71 -1.09 7.81
C TYR A 60 -1.93 -1.92 9.09
N ASN A 61 -3.08 -1.77 9.74
CA ASN A 61 -3.35 -2.42 11.03
C ASN A 61 -3.77 -3.89 10.94
N VAL A 62 -4.18 -4.39 9.77
CA VAL A 62 -4.66 -5.78 9.61
C VAL A 62 -3.57 -6.77 9.21
N VAL A 63 -2.33 -6.31 9.06
CA VAL A 63 -1.17 -7.13 8.67
C VAL A 63 0.00 -6.94 9.63
N ASP A 64 0.79 -8.00 9.81
CA ASP A 64 1.99 -8.00 10.63
C ASP A 64 3.24 -8.40 9.84
N VAL A 65 4.39 -7.87 10.25
CA VAL A 65 5.69 -8.25 9.68
C VAL A 65 5.89 -9.76 9.83
N GLY A 66 6.35 -10.38 8.74
CA GLY A 66 6.54 -11.82 8.64
C GLY A 66 5.40 -12.56 7.95
N MET A 67 4.23 -11.92 7.76
CA MET A 67 3.13 -12.51 6.98
C MET A 67 3.54 -12.71 5.52
N GLU A 68 3.11 -13.84 4.95
CA GLU A 68 3.39 -14.26 3.59
C GLU A 68 2.07 -14.51 2.87
N GLY A 69 1.99 -14.11 1.60
CA GLY A 69 0.78 -14.30 0.81
C GLY A 69 0.89 -13.72 -0.59
N THR A 70 -0.16 -13.93 -1.36
CA THR A 70 -0.27 -13.34 -2.70
C THR A 70 -0.50 -11.84 -2.58
N LEU A 71 0.42 -11.05 -3.10
CA LEU A 71 0.32 -9.61 -3.26
C LEU A 71 -0.20 -9.28 -4.66
N VAL A 72 -1.29 -8.54 -4.73
CA VAL A 72 -1.90 -8.06 -5.98
C VAL A 72 -1.86 -6.54 -6.00
N PHE A 73 -1.32 -5.98 -7.08
CA PHE A 73 -1.10 -4.53 -7.20
C PHE A 73 -1.25 -4.04 -8.64
N GLN A 74 -1.39 -2.74 -8.81
CA GLN A 74 -1.48 -2.09 -10.11
C GLN A 74 -0.67 -0.77 -10.11
N GLY A 75 0.55 -0.82 -10.62
CA GLY A 75 1.50 0.28 -10.48
C GLY A 75 1.92 0.45 -9.02
N TYR A 76 1.69 1.64 -8.45
CA TYR A 76 1.97 1.95 -7.04
C TYR A 76 0.79 1.68 -6.09
N GLN A 77 -0.32 1.15 -6.62
CA GLN A 77 -1.52 0.88 -5.82
C GLN A 77 -1.53 -0.58 -5.37
N LEU A 78 -1.55 -0.80 -4.06
CA LEU A 78 -1.85 -2.10 -3.47
C LEU A 78 -3.36 -2.38 -3.61
N LEU A 79 -3.71 -3.57 -4.13
CA LEU A 79 -5.11 -3.98 -4.31
C LEU A 79 -5.51 -5.05 -3.29
N SER A 80 -4.65 -6.04 -3.05
CA SER A 80 -4.89 -7.07 -2.04
C SER A 80 -3.60 -7.71 -1.56
N PHE A 81 -3.62 -8.26 -0.36
CA PHE A 81 -2.53 -9.06 0.20
C PHE A 81 -3.08 -10.18 1.08
N GLY A 82 -2.83 -11.43 0.65
CA GLY A 82 -3.35 -12.62 1.33
C GLY A 82 -4.85 -12.54 1.57
N ASP A 83 -5.29 -13.00 2.73
CA ASP A 83 -6.69 -12.92 3.18
C ASP A 83 -7.01 -11.63 3.95
N TRP A 84 -6.00 -10.81 4.25
CA TRP A 84 -6.07 -9.70 5.18
C TRP A 84 -6.47 -8.37 4.51
N ILE A 85 -5.93 -8.08 3.34
CA ILE A 85 -6.27 -6.88 2.56
C ILE A 85 -7.00 -7.30 1.31
N LYS A 86 -8.19 -6.72 1.07
CA LYS A 86 -9.06 -7.06 -0.06
C LYS A 86 -9.35 -5.85 -0.92
N GLU A 87 -9.41 -6.09 -2.22
CA GLU A 87 -9.79 -5.08 -3.20
C GLU A 87 -11.27 -4.71 -2.99
N PHE A 88 -11.54 -3.46 -2.65
CA PHE A 88 -12.92 -2.97 -2.60
C PHE A 88 -13.39 -2.69 -4.03
N SER A 89 -14.24 -3.55 -4.56
CA SER A 89 -15.05 -3.22 -5.73
C SER A 89 -16.18 -2.29 -5.28
N LEU A 90 -16.00 -0.98 -5.43
CA LEU A 90 -17.10 -0.01 -5.40
C LEU A 90 -17.95 -0.10 -6.67
#